data_AF-W1XFG3-F1
#
_entry.id   AF-W1XFG3-F1
#
_cell.length_a   1.000
_cell.length_b   1.000
_cell.length_c   1.000
_cell.angle_alpha   90.00
_cell.angle_beta   90.00
_cell.angle_gamma   90.00
#
_symmetry.space_group_name_H-M   'P 1'
#
loop_
_entity.id
_entity.type
_entity.pdbx_description
1 polymer ?
#
loop_
_entity_poly.entity_id
_entity_poly.type
_entity_poly.pdbx_seq_one_letter_code
_entity_poly.pdbx_strand_id
1 'polypeptide(L)' 'REDIRDVLISKDNISFSKLRYGAKIGTSSIRRAAQLKLLRSDIEVVPIRGNVQTRLAKMESENLDGIILAAAGIHRLKLD' A
#
# COMPACT_ATOMS: atom_id res chain seq x y z
N ARG A 1 19.19 12.97 -0.35
CA ARG A 1 18.03 12.32 -1.03
C ARG A 1 17.35 11.49 0.04
N GLU A 2 16.04 11.63 0.22
CA GLU A 2 15.28 10.83 1.18
C GLU A 2 15.16 9.37 0.71
N ASP A 3 14.60 8.51 1.56
CA ASP A 3 14.36 7.10 1.25
C ASP A 3 13.51 6.93 -0.03
N ILE A 4 14.11 6.26 -1.02
CA ILE A 4 13.54 6.04 -2.35
C ILE A 4 12.61 4.83 -2.43
N ARG A 5 12.49 4.05 -1.36
CA ARG A 5 11.71 2.81 -1.32
C ARG A 5 10.21 3.09 -1.31
N ASP A 6 9.46 2.15 -1.87
CA ASP A 6 8.03 2.02 -1.61
C ASP A 6 7.82 1.21 -0.32
N VAL A 7 6.80 1.54 0.45
CA VAL A 7 6.42 0.82 1.68
C VAL A 7 5.00 0.30 1.58
N LEU A 8 4.78 -0.89 2.11
CA LEU A 8 3.47 -1.44 2.37
C LEU A 8 3.04 -1.01 3.77
N ILE A 9 1.90 -0.35 3.87
CA ILE A 9 1.16 -0.23 5.13
C ILE A 9 0.03 -1.24 5.05
N SER A 10 0.06 -2.24 5.91
CA SER A 10 -0.93 -3.33 5.94
C SER A 10 -1.71 -3.32 7.24
N LYS A 11 -2.91 -3.90 7.18
CA LYS A 11 -3.65 -4.20 8.40
C LYS A 11 -2.84 -5.15 9.28
N ASP A 12 -2.88 -4.90 10.59
CA ASP A 12 -2.22 -5.70 11.62
C ASP A 12 -0.71 -5.93 11.39
N ASN A 13 -0.05 -5.03 10.64
CA ASN A 13 1.36 -5.10 10.30
C ASN A 13 1.76 -6.44 9.63
N ILE A 14 0.85 -7.03 8.85
CA ILE A 14 1.09 -8.27 8.13
C ILE A 14 2.08 -8.03 7.00
N SER A 15 3.18 -8.78 6.98
CA SER A 15 4.17 -8.72 5.90
C SER A 15 3.56 -9.12 4.55
N PHE A 16 4.03 -8.53 3.45
CA PHE A 16 3.53 -8.78 2.09
C PHE A 16 3.39 -10.27 1.71
N SER A 17 4.35 -11.11 2.10
CA SER A 17 4.34 -12.56 1.84
C SER A 17 3.27 -13.34 2.62
N LYS A 18 2.77 -12.77 3.72
CA LYS A 18 1.77 -13.38 4.61
C LYS A 18 0.36 -12.85 4.40
N LEU A 19 0.16 -11.91 3.47
CA LEU A 19 -1.18 -11.44 3.11
C LEU A 19 -2.03 -12.61 2.61
N ARG A 20 -3.30 -12.63 3.00
CA ARG A 20 -4.27 -13.64 2.56
C ARG A 20 -4.37 -13.70 1.02
N TYR A 21 -4.81 -14.83 0.49
CA TYR A 21 -5.12 -14.95 -0.94
C TYR A 21 -6.20 -13.93 -1.33
N GLY A 22 -6.03 -13.25 -2.46
CA GLY A 22 -6.98 -12.22 -2.89
C GLY A 22 -6.95 -10.95 -2.03
N ALA A 23 -5.83 -10.67 -1.35
CA ALA A 23 -5.68 -9.43 -0.58
C ALA A 23 -5.84 -8.19 -1.48
N LYS A 24 -6.57 -7.18 -0.98
CA LYS A 24 -6.86 -5.92 -1.67
C LYS A 24 -5.82 -4.87 -1.28
N ILE A 25 -4.99 -4.48 -2.25
CA ILE A 25 -3.92 -3.50 -2.05
C ILE A 25 -4.22 -2.20 -2.80
N GLY A 26 -4.28 -1.09 -2.06
CA GLY A 26 -4.58 0.23 -2.57
C GLY A 26 -3.38 0.91 -3.23
N THR A 27 -3.43 1.13 -4.54
CA THR A 27 -2.52 2.03 -5.27
C THR A 27 -3.08 2.42 -6.63
N SER A 28 -3.04 3.71 -6.99
CA SER A 28 -3.30 4.17 -8.37
C SER A 28 -2.04 4.24 -9.25
N SER A 29 -0.87 3.83 -8.75
CA SER A 29 0.36 3.82 -9.54
C SER A 29 0.43 2.56 -10.39
N ILE A 30 0.45 2.72 -11.72
CA ILE A 30 0.61 1.62 -12.67
C ILE A 30 1.91 0.86 -12.41
N ARG A 31 3.01 1.59 -12.13
CA ARG A 31 4.31 0.99 -11.79
C ARG A 31 4.20 0.04 -10.59
N ARG A 32 3.61 0.50 -9.49
CA ARG A 32 3.48 -0.31 -8.27
C ARG A 32 2.51 -1.47 -8.50
N ALA A 33 1.38 -1.23 -9.16
CA ALA A 33 0.40 -2.26 -9.46
C ALA A 33 1.02 -3.42 -10.27
N ALA A 34 1.77 -3.10 -11.33
CA ALA A 34 2.44 -4.10 -12.15
C ALA A 34 3.46 -4.92 -11.35
N GLN A 35 4.27 -4.28 -10.49
CA GLN A 35 5.25 -4.98 -9.65
C GLN A 35 4.57 -5.89 -8.61
N LEU A 36 3.49 -5.42 -7.97
CA LEU A 36 2.72 -6.24 -7.03
C LEU A 36 2.18 -7.50 -7.71
N LYS A 37 1.57 -7.35 -8.89
CA LYS A 37 1.01 -8.46 -9.67
C LYS A 37 2.06 -9.42 -10.20
N LEU A 38 3.27 -8.93 -10.50
CA LEU A 38 4.39 -9.77 -10.89
C LEU A 38 4.86 -10.66 -9.73
N LEU A 39 4.93 -10.10 -8.51
CA LEU A 39 5.36 -10.85 -7.32
C LEU A 39 4.27 -11.77 -6.77
N ARG A 40 3.00 -11.34 -6.85
CA ARG A 40 1.83 -12.05 -6.37
C ARG A 40 0.63 -11.77 -7.28
N SER A 41 0.40 -12.67 -8.23
CA SER A 41 -0.69 -12.56 -9.21
C SER A 41 -2.09 -12.58 -8.57
N ASP A 42 -2.20 -13.16 -7.37
CA ASP A 42 -3.44 -13.32 -6.60
C ASP A 42 -3.93 -12.05 -5.92
N ILE A 43 -3.08 -11.02 -5.74
CA ILE A 43 -3.45 -9.76 -5.08
C ILE A 43 -4.42 -8.94 -5.94
N GLU A 44 -5.50 -8.42 -5.39
CA GLU A 44 -6.37 -7.46 -6.06
C GLU A 44 -5.83 -6.04 -5.87
N VAL A 45 -5.62 -5.29 -6.95
CA VAL A 45 -5.15 -3.89 -6.85
C VAL A 45 -6.34 -2.95 -6.96
N VAL A 46 -6.57 -2.15 -5.93
CA VAL A 46 -7.67 -1.17 -5.86
C VAL A 46 -7.12 0.23 -6.07
N PRO A 47 -7.62 1.01 -7.06
CA PRO A 47 -7.19 2.39 -7.24
C PRO A 47 -7.58 3.26 -6.04
N ILE A 48 -6.61 3.96 -5.45
CA ILE A 48 -6.84 4.87 -4.33
C ILE A 48 -6.11 6.21 -4.54
N ARG A 49 -6.83 7.31 -4.29
CA ARG A 49 -6.33 8.70 -4.43
C ARG A 49 -6.61 9.52 -3.18
N GLY A 50 -5.84 10.59 -3.04
CA GLY A 50 -5.81 11.48 -1.88
C GLY A 50 -4.38 11.72 -1.41
N ASN A 51 -4.22 12.53 -0.36
CA ASN A 51 -2.97 12.63 0.40
C ASN A 51 -2.78 11.38 1.30
N VAL A 52 -1.70 11.34 2.09
CA VAL A 52 -1.39 10.17 2.95
C VAL A 52 -2.52 9.90 3.95
N GLN A 53 -3.00 10.92 4.65
CA GLN A 53 -4.03 10.81 5.67
C GLN A 53 -5.35 10.28 5.10
N THR A 54 -5.80 10.84 3.96
CA THR A 54 -7.03 10.37 3.30
C THR A 54 -6.89 8.93 2.81
N ARG A 55 -5.69 8.52 2.36
CA ARG A 55 -5.47 7.13 1.94
C ARG A 55 -5.48 6.15 3.10
N LEU A 56 -4.91 6.52 4.25
CA LEU A 56 -4.99 5.72 5.48
C LEU A 56 -6.45 5.57 5.94
N ALA A 57 -7.22 6.67 5.97
CA ALA A 57 -8.63 6.62 6.30
C ALA A 57 -9.43 5.72 5.34
N LYS A 58 -9.13 5.80 4.04
CA LYS A 58 -9.75 4.94 3.02
C LYS A 58 -9.34 3.48 3.10
N MET A 59 -8.11 3.18 3.52
CA MET A 59 -7.69 1.80 3.78
C MET A 59 -8.62 1.12 4.78
N GLU A 60 -8.98 1.85 5.85
CA GLU A 60 -9.94 1.37 6.83
C GLU A 60 -11.37 1.33 6.28
N SER A 61 -11.86 2.45 5.73
CA SER A 61 -13.27 2.57 5.31
C SER A 61 -13.64 1.69 4.11
N GLU A 62 -12.71 1.46 3.19
CA GLU A 62 -12.89 0.60 2.00
C GLU A 62 -12.45 -0.86 2.27
N ASN A 63 -12.06 -1.16 3.51
CA ASN A 63 -11.62 -2.48 3.96
C ASN A 63 -10.52 -3.09 3.09
N LEU A 64 -9.46 -2.31 2.83
CA LEU A 64 -8.29 -2.76 2.10
C LEU A 64 -7.32 -3.48 3.05
N ASP A 65 -6.67 -4.53 2.57
CA ASP A 65 -5.68 -5.28 3.37
C ASP A 65 -4.34 -4.51 3.49
N GLY A 66 -4.12 -3.52 2.61
CA GLY A 66 -3.02 -2.57 2.73
C GLY A 66 -2.98 -1.53 1.61
N ILE A 67 -2.05 -0.58 1.71
CA ILE A 67 -1.79 0.46 0.70
C ILE A 67 -0.29 0.61 0.46
N ILE A 68 0.09 1.04 -0.75
CA ILE A 68 1.50 1.34 -1.08
C ILE A 68 1.75 2.84 -1.12
N LEU A 69 2.70 3.30 -0.29
CA LEU A 69 3.14 4.69 -0.19
C LEU A 69 4.66 4.80 -0.41
N ALA A 70 5.15 6.02 -0.59
CA ALA A 70 6.58 6.28 -0.63
C ALA A 70 7.12 6.42 0.79
N ALA A 71 8.23 5.75 1.12
CA ALA A 71 8.87 5.81 2.44
C ALA A 71 9.13 7.25 2.89
N ALA A 72 9.71 8.07 1.99
CA ALA A 72 9.94 9.49 2.24
C ALA A 72 8.69 10.31 2.62
N GLY A 73 7.49 9.87 2.20
CA GLY A 73 6.24 10.52 2.59
C GLY A 73 5.83 10.18 4.02
N ILE A 74 6.12 8.96 4.46
CA ILE A 74 5.82 8.45 5.81
C ILE A 74 6.78 9.06 6.83
N HIS A 75 8.09 8.99 6.58
CA HIS A 75 9.10 9.55 7.50
C HIS A 75 8.88 11.05 7.74
N ARG A 76 8.56 11.82 6.69
CA ARG A 76 8.29 13.26 6.84
C ARG A 76 7.06 13.57 7.70
N LEU A 77 6.10 12.64 7.75
CA LEU A 77 4.92 12.74 8.59
C LEU A 77 5.09 12.09 9.96
N LYS A 78 6.24 11.45 10.24
CA LYS A 78 6.55 10.72 11.48
C LYS A 78 5.51 9.63 11.78
N LEU A 79 5.22 8.83 10.75
CA LEU A 79 4.22 7.75 10.78
C LEU A 79 4.86 6.35 10.67
N ASP A 80 6.18 6.29 10.76
CA ASP A 80 7.02 5.09 10.74
C ASP A 80 7.30 4.51 12.14
#